data_AF-A0A0Q0WVE2-F1
#
_entry.id   AF-A0A0Q0WVE2-F1
#
_cell.length_a   1.000
_cell.length_b   1.000
_cell.length_c   1.000
_cell.angle_alpha   90.00
_cell.angle_beta   90.00
_cell.angle_gamma   90.00
#
_symmetry.space_group_name_H-M   'P 1'
#
loop_
_entity.id
_entity.type
_entity.pdbx_description
1 polymer ?
#
loop_
_entity_poly.entity_id
_entity_poly.type
_entity_poly.pdbx_seq_one_letter_code
_entity_poly.pdbx_strand_id
1 'polypeptide(L)'
;MPNEEIFCDKWGRVKVSFPWDRASQNNEHSSCWIRVAQGWAGTTWGAMAIPRIGQELIIQYFDGDPYVHAEKDQNVMVNNNETHTVGVDRTHAVGQDETITVGRNSLRVVKTNDTLKVGGNKNDHVAGEYYIGVGSKLRLECGKTVIELNANGDLSITCENINITANQAGQINTPAGMLDLNVDGGKAAATADGREGSAIQAEVNSHFKQS
;
A
#
# COMPACT_ATOMS: atom_id res chain seq x y z
N MET A 1 22.74 34.33 1.15
CA MET A 1 23.76 35.36 1.48
C MET A 1 23.11 36.46 2.33
N PRO A 2 23.52 36.66 3.59
CA PRO A 2 22.93 37.69 4.45
C PRO A 2 23.50 39.06 4.06
N ASN A 3 22.77 39.79 3.20
CA ASN A 3 22.82 41.26 2.92
C ASN A 3 22.20 41.65 1.57
N GLU A 4 21.60 40.73 0.83
CA GLU A 4 20.94 41.06 -0.44
C GLU A 4 19.51 41.59 -0.21
N GLU A 5 19.13 42.69 -0.85
CA GLU A 5 17.78 43.24 -0.79
C GLU A 5 16.82 42.55 -1.79
N ILE A 6 17.39 42.01 -2.87
CA ILE A 6 16.68 41.31 -3.95
C ILE A 6 17.43 40.02 -4.22
N PHE A 7 16.72 38.88 -4.17
CA PHE A 7 17.27 37.56 -4.50
C PHE A 7 16.47 36.92 -5.63
N CYS A 8 17.01 37.01 -6.85
CA CYS A 8 16.40 36.44 -8.04
C CYS A 8 17.42 35.78 -8.96
N ASP A 9 16.96 34.83 -9.78
CA ASP A 9 17.78 34.27 -10.85
C ASP A 9 17.66 35.07 -12.15
N LYS A 10 18.37 34.64 -13.20
CA LYS A 10 18.34 35.28 -14.53
C LYS A 10 16.96 35.35 -15.20
N TRP A 11 15.96 34.65 -14.65
CA TRP A 11 14.58 34.61 -15.15
C TRP A 11 13.62 35.42 -14.28
N GLY A 12 14.13 36.19 -13.30
CA GLY A 12 13.31 36.95 -12.36
C GLY A 12 12.50 36.05 -11.40
N ARG A 13 12.90 34.79 -11.23
CA ARG A 13 12.29 33.88 -10.25
C ARG A 13 12.83 34.22 -8.87
N VAL A 14 12.02 34.01 -7.86
CA VAL A 14 12.38 34.24 -6.45
C VAL A 14 12.33 32.94 -5.67
N LYS A 15 12.94 32.95 -4.48
CA LYS A 15 12.70 31.92 -3.47
C LYS A 15 11.86 32.51 -2.36
N VAL A 16 11.02 31.68 -1.77
CA VAL A 16 10.09 32.11 -0.71
C VAL A 16 10.27 31.20 0.49
N SER A 17 9.96 31.74 1.66
CA SER A 17 9.77 30.92 2.85
C SER A 17 8.28 30.84 3.13
N PHE A 18 7.78 29.64 3.35
CA PHE A 18 6.37 29.45 3.63
C PHE A 18 6.12 29.51 5.14
N PRO A 19 5.05 30.17 5.62
CA PRO A 19 4.74 30.25 7.04
C PRO A 19 4.56 28.90 7.74
N TRP A 20 4.24 27.85 6.97
CA TRP A 20 4.06 26.48 7.46
C TRP A 20 5.34 25.64 7.40
N ASP A 21 6.41 26.12 6.75
CA ASP A 21 7.69 25.42 6.69
C ASP A 21 8.52 25.75 7.94
N ARG A 22 8.46 24.84 8.92
CA ARG A 22 9.17 24.97 10.20
C ARG A 22 10.65 24.53 10.14
N ALA A 23 11.08 23.91 9.04
CA ALA A 23 12.46 23.44 8.85
C ALA A 23 13.30 24.45 8.04
N SER A 24 12.63 25.32 7.29
CA SER A 24 13.26 26.44 6.58
C SER A 24 14.06 27.33 7.54
N GLN A 25 15.27 27.68 7.10
CA GLN A 25 16.13 28.63 7.79
C GLN A 25 15.92 30.07 7.29
N ASN A 26 14.81 30.34 6.57
CA ASN A 26 14.51 31.62 5.94
C ASN A 26 15.67 32.16 5.08
N ASN A 27 16.33 31.26 4.35
CA ASN A 27 17.50 31.54 3.53
C ASN A 27 17.30 31.08 2.07
N GLU A 28 18.35 31.15 1.26
CA GLU A 28 18.36 30.74 -0.15
C GLU A 28 18.06 29.25 -0.38
N HIS A 29 17.91 28.43 0.66
CA HIS A 29 17.55 27.00 0.55
C HIS A 29 16.08 26.73 0.94
N SER A 30 15.31 27.77 1.31
CA SER A 30 13.92 27.65 1.79
C SER A 30 12.94 27.10 0.74
N SER A 31 13.25 27.26 -0.55
CA SER A 31 12.40 26.74 -1.62
C SER A 31 13.19 26.49 -2.90
N CYS A 32 12.51 25.87 -3.87
CA CYS A 32 12.91 25.95 -5.28
C CYS A 32 12.66 27.37 -5.83
N TRP A 33 13.13 27.62 -7.05
CA TRP A 33 12.89 28.88 -7.76
C TRP A 33 11.44 28.97 -8.27
N ILE A 34 10.71 30.01 -7.87
CA ILE A 34 9.29 30.23 -8.20
C ILE A 34 9.16 31.40 -9.18
N ARG A 35 8.37 31.20 -10.25
CA ARG A 35 8.05 32.25 -11.24
C ARG A 35 7.15 33.33 -10.63
N VAL A 36 7.44 34.59 -10.94
CA VAL A 36 6.67 35.74 -10.47
C VAL A 36 5.77 36.24 -11.60
N ALA A 37 4.46 36.30 -11.36
CA ALA A 37 3.52 36.90 -12.30
C ALA A 37 3.79 38.41 -12.44
N GLN A 38 3.75 38.93 -13.66
CA GLN A 38 3.96 40.34 -13.98
C GLN A 38 2.70 40.92 -14.62
N GLY A 39 2.47 42.22 -14.46
CA GLY A 39 1.33 42.90 -15.09
C GLY A 39 1.39 42.89 -16.63
N TRP A 40 2.58 42.72 -17.20
CA TRP A 40 2.79 42.59 -18.64
C TRP A 40 4.14 41.93 -18.93
N ALA A 41 4.18 40.85 -19.71
CA ALA A 41 5.42 40.16 -20.08
C ALA A 41 5.43 39.79 -21.58
N GLY A 42 6.32 40.43 -22.35
CA GLY A 42 6.66 40.09 -23.74
C GLY A 42 8.05 39.46 -23.85
N THR A 43 8.43 39.01 -25.05
CA THR A 43 9.66 38.22 -25.30
C THR A 43 10.96 38.89 -24.84
N THR A 44 11.02 40.22 -24.86
CA THR A 44 12.19 41.02 -24.43
C THR A 44 11.80 42.34 -23.77
N TRP A 45 10.51 42.60 -23.59
CA TRP A 45 9.96 43.88 -23.16
C TRP A 45 8.71 43.64 -22.32
N GLY A 46 8.41 44.51 -21.37
CA GLY A 46 7.28 44.36 -20.46
C GLY A 46 7.51 45.09 -19.14
N ALA A 47 6.62 44.86 -18.19
CA ALA A 47 6.76 45.31 -16.82
C ALA A 47 7.60 44.30 -16.02
N MET A 48 8.49 44.82 -15.17
CA MET A 48 9.25 43.99 -14.23
C MET A 48 9.24 44.62 -12.84
N ALA A 49 8.55 43.95 -11.92
CA ALA A 49 8.64 44.20 -10.49
C ALA A 49 9.09 42.89 -9.82
N ILE A 50 10.36 42.85 -9.40
CA ILE A 50 10.92 41.71 -8.68
C ILE A 50 10.60 41.88 -7.19
N PRO A 51 9.94 40.90 -6.56
CA PRO A 51 9.74 40.89 -5.12
C PRO A 51 11.06 41.01 -4.37
N ARG A 52 11.09 41.88 -3.36
CA ARG A 52 12.24 42.06 -2.47
C ARG A 52 12.18 41.08 -1.31
N ILE A 53 13.34 40.81 -0.71
CA ILE A 53 13.41 39.96 0.49
C ILE A 53 12.56 40.61 1.59
N GLY A 54 11.70 39.82 2.22
CA GLY A 54 10.79 40.26 3.29
C GLY A 54 9.41 40.73 2.83
N GLN A 55 9.13 40.78 1.51
CA GLN A 55 7.78 41.06 1.01
C GLN A 55 6.90 39.80 1.03
N GLU A 56 5.62 39.98 1.38
CA GLU A 56 4.61 38.93 1.32
C GLU A 56 4.11 38.74 -0.11
N LEU A 57 3.91 37.48 -0.51
CA LEU A 57 3.50 37.10 -1.86
C LEU A 57 2.29 36.18 -1.85
N ILE A 58 1.44 36.32 -2.86
CA ILE A 58 0.41 35.34 -3.19
C ILE A 58 1.02 34.30 -4.13
N ILE A 59 0.97 33.03 -3.73
CA ILE A 59 1.53 31.91 -4.50
C ILE A 59 0.39 31.10 -5.13
N GLN A 60 0.48 30.88 -6.44
CA GLN A 60 -0.46 30.07 -7.21
C GLN A 60 0.25 28.83 -7.77
N TYR A 61 -0.44 27.68 -7.74
CA TYR A 61 0.01 26.42 -8.33
C TYR A 61 -0.63 26.24 -9.72
N PHE A 62 0.17 25.93 -10.75
CA PHE A 62 -0.30 25.79 -12.14
C PHE A 62 -0.48 24.30 -12.49
N ASP A 63 -1.55 23.95 -13.21
CA ASP A 63 -1.94 22.59 -13.68
C ASP A 63 -2.23 21.51 -12.63
N GLY A 64 -2.34 21.87 -11.34
CA GLY A 64 -2.92 20.99 -10.33
C GLY A 64 -2.14 19.71 -10.01
N ASP A 65 -0.96 19.50 -10.60
CA ASP A 65 -0.05 18.40 -10.28
C ASP A 65 1.18 18.91 -9.49
N PRO A 66 1.15 18.85 -8.16
CA PRO A 66 2.33 19.05 -7.35
C PRO A 66 3.24 17.81 -7.43
N TYR A 67 4.25 17.86 -8.31
CA TYR A 67 5.36 16.90 -8.24
C TYR A 67 6.23 17.19 -7.02
N VAL A 68 6.16 16.32 -6.02
CA VAL A 68 7.02 16.38 -4.83
C VAL A 68 8.23 15.48 -5.05
N HIS A 69 9.41 16.08 -5.19
CA HIS A 69 10.68 15.37 -5.25
C HIS A 69 11.48 15.66 -3.99
N ALA A 70 11.85 14.61 -3.26
CA ALA A 70 12.83 14.66 -2.21
C ALA A 70 14.12 13.98 -2.70
N GLU A 71 15.23 14.72 -2.71
CA GLU A 71 16.55 14.20 -3.13
C GLU A 71 17.12 13.19 -2.11
N LYS A 72 16.62 13.23 -0.87
CA LYS A 72 17.06 12.35 0.22
C LYS A 72 15.87 11.80 1.00
N ASP A 73 15.37 12.57 1.96
CA ASP A 73 14.31 12.14 2.87
C ASP A 73 13.06 12.99 2.65
N GLN A 74 11.89 12.35 2.67
CA GLN A 74 10.60 13.04 2.74
C GLN A 74 9.91 12.67 4.04
N ASN A 75 9.72 13.66 4.92
CA ASN A 75 8.98 13.51 6.16
C ASN A 75 7.64 14.24 6.06
N VAL A 76 6.55 13.52 6.28
CA VAL A 76 5.19 14.09 6.38
C VAL A 76 4.71 13.94 7.81
N MET A 77 4.40 15.08 8.45
CA MET A 77 3.87 15.10 9.81
C MET A 77 2.52 15.81 9.82
N VAL A 78 1.47 15.07 10.17
CA VAL A 78 0.12 15.59 10.32
C VAL A 78 -0.30 15.45 11.78
N ASN A 79 -0.56 16.57 12.46
CA ASN A 79 -0.83 16.58 13.90
C ASN A 79 -2.24 16.16 14.29
N ASN A 80 -3.14 15.99 13.33
CA ASN A 80 -4.54 15.69 13.58
C ASN A 80 -5.07 14.65 12.59
N ASN A 81 -5.65 15.11 11.48
CA ASN A 81 -6.28 14.24 10.49
C ASN A 81 -5.58 14.38 9.14
N GLU A 82 -5.18 13.25 8.57
CA GLU A 82 -4.75 13.15 7.18
C GLU A 82 -5.88 12.51 6.36
N THR A 83 -6.14 13.04 5.17
CA THR A 83 -7.10 12.47 4.24
C THR A 83 -6.47 12.47 2.86
N HIS A 84 -6.56 11.35 2.17
CA HIS A 84 -6.02 11.18 0.84
C HIS A 84 -7.12 10.59 -0.06
N THR A 85 -7.39 11.25 -1.18
CA THR A 85 -8.38 10.80 -2.16
C THR A 85 -7.70 10.72 -3.52
N VAL A 86 -7.81 9.57 -4.18
CA VAL A 86 -7.30 9.34 -5.53
C VAL A 86 -8.49 9.03 -6.42
N GLY A 87 -8.70 9.82 -7.47
CA GLY A 87 -9.89 9.73 -8.30
C GLY A 87 -9.92 8.55 -9.27
N VAL A 88 -8.75 7.99 -9.58
CA VAL A 88 -8.58 6.89 -10.55
C VAL A 88 -7.75 5.77 -9.93
N ASP A 89 -6.42 5.82 -10.10
CA ASP A 89 -5.51 4.74 -9.70
C ASP A 89 -4.41 5.26 -8.77
N ARG A 90 -4.03 4.44 -7.77
CA ARG A 90 -2.86 4.69 -6.92
C ARG A 90 -1.87 3.54 -7.07
N THR A 91 -0.66 3.84 -7.53
CA THR A 91 0.48 2.91 -7.51
C THR A 91 1.40 3.28 -6.34
N HIS A 92 1.77 2.30 -5.53
CA HIS A 92 2.71 2.46 -4.43
C HIS A 92 3.81 1.42 -4.54
N ALA A 93 5.06 1.86 -4.57
CA ALA A 93 6.22 0.99 -4.65
C ALA A 93 7.28 1.45 -3.64
N VAL A 94 7.78 0.50 -2.85
CA VAL A 94 8.84 0.70 -1.86
C VAL A 94 9.98 -0.25 -2.22
N GLY A 95 11.20 0.28 -2.37
CA GLY A 95 12.34 -0.49 -2.87
C GLY A 95 13.03 -1.39 -1.84
N GLN A 96 12.81 -1.15 -0.55
CA GLN A 96 13.38 -1.95 0.54
C GLN A 96 12.27 -2.38 1.50
N ASP A 97 12.05 -1.62 2.58
CA ASP A 97 11.14 -1.99 3.66
C ASP A 97 10.02 -0.96 3.85
N GLU A 98 8.79 -1.44 4.07
CA GLU A 98 7.66 -0.64 4.52
C GLU A 98 7.24 -1.09 5.93
N THR A 99 7.09 -0.16 6.85
CA THR A 99 6.56 -0.42 8.20
C THR A 99 5.37 0.48 8.46
N ILE A 100 4.24 -0.13 8.84
CA ILE A 100 2.99 0.57 9.16
C ILE A 100 2.60 0.23 10.60
N THR A 101 2.45 1.26 11.43
CA THR A 101 1.97 1.11 12.80
C THR A 101 0.69 1.92 12.98
N VAL A 102 -0.38 1.27 13.40
CA VAL A 102 -1.67 1.89 13.66
C VAL A 102 -1.97 1.79 15.15
N GLY A 103 -2.14 2.93 15.84
CA GLY A 103 -2.30 2.95 17.30
C GLY A 103 -3.66 2.50 17.83
N ARG A 104 -4.68 2.39 16.96
CA ARG A 104 -6.03 1.91 17.29
C ARG A 104 -6.53 0.94 16.22
N ASN A 105 -7.50 1.34 15.40
CA ASN A 105 -8.16 0.47 14.44
C ASN A 105 -7.63 0.71 13.01
N SER A 106 -7.46 -0.36 12.24
CA SER A 106 -7.19 -0.33 10.81
C SER A 106 -8.35 -1.00 10.07
N LEU A 107 -8.94 -0.32 9.09
CA LEU A 107 -10.01 -0.84 8.23
C LEU A 107 -9.57 -0.70 6.77
N ARG A 108 -9.58 -1.82 6.05
CA ARG A 108 -9.39 -1.85 4.60
C ARG A 108 -10.63 -2.43 3.95
N VAL A 109 -11.23 -1.69 3.02
CA VAL A 109 -12.39 -2.12 2.25
C VAL A 109 -12.03 -2.12 0.77
N VAL A 110 -12.18 -3.28 0.12
CA VAL A 110 -11.92 -3.47 -1.30
C VAL A 110 -13.23 -3.91 -1.97
N LYS A 111 -13.67 -3.17 -3.00
CA LYS A 111 -14.99 -3.39 -3.62
C LYS A 111 -15.05 -4.62 -4.52
N THR A 112 -13.93 -4.98 -5.15
CA THR A 112 -13.85 -6.07 -6.11
C THR A 112 -12.87 -7.13 -5.63
N ASN A 113 -11.65 -7.16 -6.15
CA ASN A 113 -10.67 -8.21 -5.88
C ASN A 113 -9.54 -7.69 -5.01
N ASP A 114 -9.10 -8.53 -4.07
CA ASP A 114 -7.91 -8.31 -3.26
C ASP A 114 -6.94 -9.46 -3.46
N THR A 115 -5.68 -9.14 -3.75
CA THR A 115 -4.64 -10.12 -4.08
C THR A 115 -3.40 -9.80 -3.26
N LEU A 116 -2.89 -10.80 -2.53
CA LEU A 116 -1.64 -10.71 -1.78
C LEU A 116 -0.65 -11.75 -2.31
N LYS A 117 0.58 -11.29 -2.59
CA LYS A 117 1.69 -12.14 -3.08
C LYS A 117 2.88 -11.91 -2.17
N VAL A 118 3.40 -12.98 -1.58
CA VAL A 118 4.53 -12.93 -0.63
C VAL A 118 5.58 -13.93 -1.09
N GLY A 119 6.80 -13.46 -1.33
CA GLY A 119 7.92 -14.31 -1.76
C GLY A 119 8.70 -14.94 -0.61
N GLY A 120 8.44 -14.49 0.62
CA GLY A 120 8.97 -15.08 1.84
C GLY A 120 7.86 -15.65 2.72
N ASN A 121 8.04 -15.53 4.04
CA ASN A 121 7.04 -15.96 5.00
C ASN A 121 5.99 -14.87 5.25
N LYS A 122 4.73 -15.28 5.42
CA LYS A 122 3.67 -14.42 5.97
C LYS A 122 3.35 -14.89 7.38
N ASN A 123 3.53 -14.00 8.36
CA ASN A 123 3.27 -14.25 9.76
C ASN A 123 2.15 -13.33 10.25
N ASP A 124 1.02 -13.91 10.65
CA ASP A 124 -0.10 -13.18 11.24
C ASP A 124 -0.21 -13.54 12.73
N HIS A 125 0.01 -12.56 13.60
CA HIS A 125 -0.09 -12.72 15.06
C HIS A 125 -1.27 -11.91 15.59
N VAL A 126 -2.30 -12.61 16.07
CA VAL A 126 -3.53 -12.00 16.60
C VAL A 126 -3.68 -12.42 18.05
N ALA A 127 -3.73 -11.45 18.97
CA ALA A 127 -3.86 -11.72 20.40
C ALA A 127 -5.28 -12.13 20.82
N GLY A 128 -6.28 -11.69 20.06
CA GLY A 128 -7.68 -12.08 20.23
C GLY A 128 -8.12 -13.07 19.15
N GLU A 129 -9.34 -12.91 18.67
CA GLU A 129 -9.92 -13.78 17.63
C GLU A 129 -9.41 -13.40 16.23
N TYR A 130 -9.07 -14.42 15.43
CA TYR A 130 -8.81 -14.26 14.00
C TYR A 130 -9.99 -14.81 13.20
N TYR A 131 -10.86 -13.92 12.72
CA TYR A 131 -12.07 -14.27 11.98
C TYR A 131 -11.86 -14.17 10.47
N ILE A 132 -12.16 -15.25 9.74
CA ILE A 132 -12.15 -15.31 8.28
C ILE A 132 -13.56 -15.70 7.81
N GLY A 133 -14.34 -14.70 7.40
CA GLY A 133 -15.68 -14.90 6.84
C GLY A 133 -15.65 -14.99 5.32
N VAL A 134 -16.22 -16.06 4.74
CA VAL A 134 -16.25 -16.27 3.29
C VAL A 134 -17.65 -16.72 2.86
N GLY A 135 -18.22 -16.02 1.88
CA GLY A 135 -19.62 -16.25 1.46
C GLY A 135 -19.84 -17.41 0.48
N SER A 136 -18.78 -17.91 -0.16
CA SER A 136 -18.88 -18.97 -1.19
C SER A 136 -18.01 -20.16 -0.85
N LYS A 137 -16.68 -19.98 -0.88
CA LYS A 137 -15.71 -21.06 -0.67
C LYS A 137 -14.44 -20.54 -0.04
N LEU A 138 -14.04 -21.13 1.08
CA LEU A 138 -12.69 -20.94 1.63
C LEU A 138 -11.84 -22.15 1.25
N ARG A 139 -10.71 -21.90 0.57
CA ARG A 139 -9.78 -22.92 0.11
C ARG A 139 -8.38 -22.65 0.65
N LEU A 140 -7.79 -23.64 1.31
CA LEU A 140 -6.41 -23.64 1.76
C LEU A 140 -5.68 -24.73 0.98
N GLU A 141 -4.66 -24.36 0.22
CA GLU A 141 -3.91 -25.29 -0.63
C GLU A 141 -2.41 -25.18 -0.38
N CYS A 142 -1.74 -26.33 -0.29
CA CYS A 142 -0.30 -26.45 -0.17
C CYS A 142 0.19 -27.69 -0.92
N GLY A 143 0.72 -27.51 -2.13
CA GLY A 143 1.17 -28.61 -2.98
C GLY A 143 0.03 -29.58 -3.26
N LYS A 144 0.13 -30.82 -2.78
CA LYS A 144 -0.89 -31.87 -2.97
C LYS A 144 -1.99 -31.88 -1.90
N THR A 145 -1.90 -31.02 -0.89
CA THR A 145 -2.87 -30.94 0.20
C THR A 145 -3.85 -29.80 -0.05
N VAL A 146 -5.15 -30.07 0.12
CA VAL A 146 -6.20 -29.06 0.09
C VAL A 146 -7.20 -29.26 1.23
N ILE A 147 -7.64 -28.15 1.82
CA ILE A 147 -8.79 -28.05 2.70
C ILE A 147 -9.78 -27.07 2.07
N GLU A 148 -11.03 -27.49 1.89
CA GLU A 148 -12.07 -26.67 1.27
C GLU A 148 -13.34 -26.67 2.13
N LEU A 149 -13.81 -25.46 2.49
CA LEU A 149 -15.10 -25.21 3.13
C LEU A 149 -16.01 -24.58 2.10
N ASN A 150 -17.19 -25.16 1.89
CA ASN A 150 -18.18 -24.67 0.95
C ASN A 150 -19.40 -24.10 1.68
N ALA A 151 -20.05 -23.10 1.08
CA ALA A 151 -21.23 -22.45 1.65
C ALA A 151 -22.45 -23.39 1.83
N ASN A 152 -22.45 -24.55 1.18
CA ASN A 152 -23.46 -25.60 1.37
C ASN A 152 -23.23 -26.44 2.65
N GLY A 153 -22.15 -26.19 3.39
CA GLY A 153 -21.79 -26.92 4.61
C GLY A 153 -20.77 -28.05 4.40
N ASP A 154 -20.35 -28.32 3.16
CA ASP A 154 -19.37 -29.37 2.89
C ASP A 154 -17.97 -28.94 3.33
N LEU A 155 -17.32 -29.84 4.08
CA LEU A 155 -15.89 -29.78 4.39
C LEU A 155 -15.18 -30.92 3.66
N SER A 156 -14.20 -30.58 2.83
CA SER A 156 -13.36 -31.55 2.12
C SER A 156 -11.90 -31.38 2.52
N ILE A 157 -11.24 -32.51 2.85
CA ILE A 157 -9.80 -32.58 3.08
C ILE A 157 -9.24 -33.64 2.13
N THR A 158 -8.25 -33.28 1.33
CA THR A 158 -7.56 -34.21 0.43
C THR A 158 -6.06 -34.01 0.57
N CYS A 159 -5.35 -35.11 0.80
CA CYS A 159 -3.92 -35.15 1.11
C CYS A 159 -3.35 -36.55 0.82
N GLU A 160 -2.02 -36.69 0.81
CA GLU A 160 -1.36 -37.99 0.62
C GLU A 160 -1.41 -38.86 1.88
N ASN A 161 -1.21 -38.24 3.04
CA ASN A 161 -1.23 -38.89 4.34
C ASN A 161 -1.93 -37.97 5.34
N ILE A 162 -2.73 -38.55 6.23
CA ILE A 162 -3.42 -37.82 7.30
C ILE A 162 -3.04 -38.41 8.66
N ASN A 163 -2.70 -37.53 9.61
CA ASN A 163 -2.53 -37.88 11.01
C ASN A 163 -3.47 -37.00 11.84
N ILE A 164 -4.33 -37.61 12.65
CA ILE A 164 -5.20 -36.91 13.58
C ILE A 164 -4.91 -37.47 14.97
N THR A 165 -4.46 -36.61 15.88
CA THR A 165 -4.09 -37.00 17.25
C THR A 165 -4.85 -36.13 18.24
N ALA A 166 -5.52 -36.75 19.21
CA ALA A 166 -6.10 -36.09 20.37
C ALA A 166 -5.42 -36.61 21.64
N ASN A 167 -4.91 -35.70 22.48
CA ASN A 167 -4.29 -36.07 23.77
C ASN A 167 -5.33 -36.39 24.86
N GLN A 168 -6.61 -36.24 24.52
CA GLN A 168 -7.79 -36.49 25.35
C GLN A 168 -8.86 -37.14 24.45
N ALA A 169 -10.12 -37.17 24.91
CA ALA A 169 -11.21 -37.74 24.14
C ALA A 169 -11.35 -37.06 22.76
N GLY A 170 -11.38 -37.87 21.70
CA GLY A 170 -11.80 -37.47 20.35
C GLY A 170 -13.17 -38.07 20.03
N GLN A 171 -14.01 -37.34 19.30
CA GLN A 171 -15.33 -37.80 18.87
C GLN A 171 -15.54 -37.49 17.39
N ILE A 172 -16.09 -38.45 16.65
CA ILE A 172 -16.57 -38.29 15.27
C ILE A 172 -18.01 -38.81 15.27
N ASN A 173 -18.98 -37.92 15.04
CA ASN A 173 -20.40 -38.23 15.15
C ASN A 173 -21.12 -37.87 13.86
N THR A 174 -22.03 -38.74 13.41
CA THR A 174 -22.96 -38.50 12.31
C THR A 174 -24.40 -38.69 12.78
N PRO A 175 -24.98 -37.77 13.58
CA PRO A 175 -26.28 -37.99 14.23
C PRO A 175 -27.44 -38.22 13.24
N ALA A 176 -27.30 -37.71 12.02
CA ALA A 176 -28.29 -37.81 10.96
C ALA A 176 -27.95 -38.87 9.89
N GLY A 177 -26.85 -39.62 10.05
CA GLY A 177 -26.38 -40.47 8.95
C GLY A 177 -25.24 -41.43 9.29
N MET A 178 -24.66 -41.99 8.23
CA MET A 178 -23.61 -43.01 8.29
C MET A 178 -22.22 -42.37 8.31
N LEU A 179 -21.29 -43.00 9.03
CA LEU A 179 -19.86 -42.73 8.90
C LEU A 179 -19.23 -43.86 8.08
N ASP A 180 -18.96 -43.59 6.81
CA ASP A 180 -18.29 -44.53 5.92
C ASP A 180 -16.78 -44.46 6.10
N LEU A 181 -16.15 -45.63 6.27
CA LEU A 181 -14.69 -45.78 6.36
C LEU A 181 -14.22 -46.75 5.28
N ASN A 182 -13.40 -46.23 4.35
CA ASN A 182 -12.87 -46.98 3.20
C ASN A 182 -13.94 -47.59 2.29
N VAL A 183 -14.94 -46.78 1.90
CA VAL A 183 -15.97 -47.20 0.93
C VAL A 183 -15.38 -47.49 -0.45
N ASP A 184 -15.80 -48.59 -1.07
CA ASP A 184 -15.39 -48.95 -2.43
C ASP A 184 -15.76 -47.85 -3.44
N GLY A 185 -14.79 -47.42 -4.23
CA GLY A 185 -15.00 -46.36 -5.23
C GLY A 185 -15.09 -44.94 -4.66
N GLY A 186 -14.70 -44.73 -3.39
CA GLY A 186 -14.56 -43.39 -2.80
C GLY A 186 -13.67 -42.47 -3.63
N LYS A 187 -14.07 -41.20 -3.78
CA LYS A 187 -13.35 -40.18 -4.54
C LYS A 187 -13.15 -38.92 -3.71
N ALA A 188 -12.05 -38.21 -3.97
CA ALA A 188 -11.83 -36.89 -3.40
C ALA A 188 -12.90 -35.91 -3.90
N ALA A 189 -13.55 -35.20 -2.99
CA ALA A 189 -14.52 -34.15 -3.32
C ALA A 189 -13.84 -32.83 -3.73
N ALA A 190 -12.59 -32.61 -3.31
CA ALA A 190 -11.75 -31.50 -3.74
C ALA A 190 -10.35 -32.02 -4.07
N THR A 191 -9.73 -31.53 -5.14
CA THR A 191 -8.33 -31.84 -5.49
C THR A 191 -7.51 -30.57 -5.45
N ALA A 192 -6.27 -30.65 -4.98
CA ALA A 192 -5.33 -29.53 -5.05
C ALA A 192 -4.98 -29.22 -6.52
N ASP A 193 -4.77 -27.95 -6.85
CA ASP A 193 -4.28 -27.52 -8.16
C ASP A 193 -2.78 -27.84 -8.31
N GLY A 194 -2.11 -28.23 -7.22
CA GLY A 194 -0.74 -28.75 -7.23
C GLY A 194 0.30 -27.65 -7.38
N ARG A 195 -0.06 -26.40 -7.08
CA ARG A 195 0.82 -25.27 -7.35
C ARG A 195 2.08 -25.34 -6.49
N GLU A 196 3.23 -25.58 -7.13
CA GLU A 196 4.51 -25.65 -6.45
C GLU A 196 4.99 -24.28 -5.98
N GLY A 197 5.77 -24.26 -4.88
CA GLY A 197 6.35 -23.02 -4.34
C GLY A 197 7.20 -22.26 -5.37
N SER A 198 7.87 -22.96 -6.29
CA SER A 198 8.64 -22.38 -7.40
C SER A 198 7.77 -21.54 -8.34
N ALA A 199 6.54 -21.97 -8.63
CA ALA A 199 5.61 -21.26 -9.48
C ALA A 199 5.07 -20.00 -8.80
N ILE A 200 4.78 -20.07 -7.49
CA ILE A 200 4.39 -18.90 -6.69
C ILE A 200 5.55 -17.90 -6.65
N GLN A 201 6.77 -18.36 -6.36
CA GLN A 201 7.96 -17.50 -6.33
C GLN A 201 8.21 -16.80 -7.67
N ALA A 202 8.06 -17.52 -8.78
CA ALA A 202 8.22 -16.93 -10.12
C ALA A 202 7.19 -15.82 -10.37
N GLU A 203 5.94 -16.02 -9.94
CA GLU A 203 4.89 -15.00 -10.01
C GLU A 203 5.22 -13.81 -9.11
N VAL A 204 5.68 -14.01 -7.87
CA VAL A 204 6.10 -12.89 -7.01
C VAL A 204 7.22 -12.10 -7.69
N ASN A 205 8.27 -12.80 -8.14
CA ASN A 205 9.43 -12.18 -8.78
C ASN A 205 9.05 -11.38 -10.04
N SER A 206 7.98 -11.76 -10.77
CA SER A 206 7.55 -11.01 -11.95
C SER A 206 7.05 -9.59 -11.63
N HIS A 207 6.65 -9.32 -10.38
CA HIS A 207 6.19 -7.98 -9.96
C HIS A 207 7.35 -7.04 -9.60
N PHE A 208 8.57 -7.57 -9.50
CA PHE A 208 9.80 -6.81 -9.22
C PHE A 208 10.75 -6.73 -10.43
N LYS A 209 10.39 -7.35 -11.57
CA LYS A 209 11.25 -7.46 -12.77
C LYS A 209 11.23 -6.22 -13.69
N GLN A 210 10.86 -5.05 -13.18
CA GLN A 210 10.97 -3.80 -13.94
C GLN A 210 11.61 -2.71 -13.07
N SER A 211 12.93 -2.59 -13.22
CA SER A 211 13.70 -1.36 -13.07
C SER A 211 14.99 -1.52 -13.85
#